data_AF-A0A7J5EHL2-F1
#
_entry.id   AF-A0A7J5EHL2-F1
#
_cell.length_a   1.000
_cell.length_b   1.000
_cell.length_c   1.000
_cell.angle_alpha   90.00
_cell.angle_beta   90.00
_cell.angle_gamma   90.00
#
_symmetry.space_group_name_H-M   'P 1'
#
loop_
_entity.id
_entity.type
_entity.pdbx_description
1 polymer ?
#
loop_
_entity_poly.entity_id
_entity_poly.type
_entity_poly.pdbx_seq_one_letter_code
_entity_poly.pdbx_strand_id
1 'polypeptide(L)' 'MTRFTVVSILPEIVDQALAHGVVGRARAAGALAIGFVNPRDFTTDRHRSVDDTPYGGGPGMVMKCEP' A
#
# COMPACT_ATOMS: atom_id res chain seq x y z
N MET A 1 -20.02 -1.17 -10.50
CA MET A 1 -18.56 -1.28 -10.67
C MET A 1 -17.92 -1.12 -9.30
N THR A 2 -17.30 -2.16 -8.77
CA THR A 2 -16.78 -2.18 -7.40
C THR A 2 -15.37 -1.59 -7.35
N ARG A 3 -15.05 -0.80 -6.33
CA ARG A 3 -13.75 -0.14 -6.18
C ARG A 3 -13.08 -0.53 -4.87
N PHE A 4 -11.80 -0.89 -4.95
CA PHE A 4 -10.92 -1.11 -3.80
C PHE A 4 -9.73 -0.16 -3.86
N THR A 5 -9.22 0.22 -2.68
CA THR A 5 -7.99 0.98 -2.55
C THR A 5 -7.05 0.21 -1.64
N VAL A 6 -5.83 -0.03 -2.11
CA VAL A 6 -4.78 -0.71 -1.35
C VAL A 6 -3.82 0.33 -0.80
N VAL A 7 -3.62 0.31 0.52
CA VAL A 7 -2.54 1.07 1.16
C VAL A 7 -1.34 0.15 1.31
N SER A 8 -0.22 0.47 0.66
CA SER A 8 0.99 -0.35 0.69
C SER A 8 2.22 0.51 0.46
N ILE A 9 3.32 0.18 1.15
CA ILE A 9 4.63 0.78 0.91
C ILE A 9 5.32 0.22 -0.36
N LEU A 10 4.75 -0.83 -0.96
CA LEU A 10 5.20 -1.50 -2.18
C LEU A 10 4.00 -1.74 -3.12
N PRO A 11 3.37 -0.68 -3.65
CA PRO A 11 2.15 -0.80 -4.44
C PRO A 11 2.35 -1.60 -5.74
N GLU A 12 3.53 -1.53 -6.36
CA GLU A 12 3.83 -2.18 -7.65
C GLU A 12 3.81 -3.71 -7.53
N ILE A 13 4.31 -4.26 -6.42
CA ILE A 13 4.29 -5.71 -6.17
C ILE A 13 2.85 -6.20 -6.06
N VAL A 14 2.01 -5.44 -5.37
CA VAL A 14 0.60 -5.79 -5.20
C VAL A 14 -0.13 -5.66 -6.54
N ASP A 15 0.11 -4.60 -7.30
CA ASP A 15 -0.50 -4.40 -8.62
C ASP A 15 -0.17 -5.55 -9.58
N GLN A 16 1.10 -5.97 -9.62
CA GLN A 16 1.53 -7.13 -10.41
C GLN A 16 0.83 -8.42 -9.99
N ALA A 17 0.70 -8.68 -8.68
CA ALA A 17 -0.02 -9.85 -8.19
C ALA A 17 -1.51 -9.84 -8.60
N LEU A 18 -2.13 -8.65 -8.65
CA LEU A 18 -3.55 -8.48 -8.98
C LEU A 18 -3.81 -8.38 -10.50
N ALA A 19 -2.77 -8.29 -11.32
CA ALA A 19 -2.88 -8.18 -12.78
C ALA A 19 -3.30 -9.50 -13.46
N HIS A 20 -3.27 -10.62 -12.74
CA HIS A 20 -3.47 -11.96 -13.30
C HIS A 20 -4.74 -12.66 -12.75
N GLY A 21 -5.09 -13.79 -13.38
CA GLY A 21 -6.19 -14.64 -12.93
C GLY A 21 -7.57 -13.96 -12.99
N VAL A 22 -8.45 -14.32 -12.05
CA VAL A 22 -9.83 -13.81 -11.99
C VAL A 22 -9.86 -12.30 -11.75
N VAL A 23 -8.98 -11.79 -10.87
CA VAL A 23 -8.89 -10.36 -10.52
C VAL A 23 -8.47 -9.54 -11.74
N GLY A 24 -7.40 -9.96 -12.42
CA GLY A 24 -6.92 -9.29 -13.64
C GLY A 24 -7.99 -9.23 -14.73
N ARG A 25 -8.71 -10.34 -14.97
CA ARG A 25 -9.83 -10.37 -15.93
C ARG A 25 -10.97 -9.44 -15.53
N ALA A 26 -11.35 -9.39 -14.25
CA ALA A 26 -12.40 -8.50 -13.77
C ALA A 26 -12.01 -7.02 -13.92
N ARG A 27 -10.73 -6.68 -13.69
CA ARG A 27 -10.21 -5.33 -13.93
C ARG A 27 -10.22 -4.98 -15.42
N ALA A 28 -9.76 -5.88 -16.30
CA ALA A 28 -9.76 -5.67 -17.75
C ALA A 28 -11.18 -5.54 -18.33
N ALA A 29 -12.15 -6.25 -17.76
CA ALA A 29 -13.57 -6.14 -18.12
C ALA A 29 -14.28 -4.90 -17.52
N GLY A 30 -13.57 -4.05 -16.76
CA GLY A 30 -14.15 -2.87 -16.11
C GLY A 30 -15.11 -3.18 -14.95
N ALA A 31 -15.22 -4.43 -14.52
CA ALA A 31 -16.06 -4.82 -13.39
C ALA A 31 -15.47 -4.39 -12.03
N LEU A 32 -14.14 -4.21 -12.00
CA LEU A 32 -13.34 -3.93 -10.81
C LEU A 32 -12.38 -2.76 -11.07
N ALA A 33 -12.37 -1.77 -10.16
CA ALA A 33 -11.33 -0.74 -10.10
C ALA A 33 -10.45 -0.92 -8.86
N ILE A 34 -9.14 -0.79 -9.03
CA ILE A 34 -8.15 -0.91 -7.96
C ILE A 34 -7.31 0.36 -7.95
N GLY A 35 -7.27 1.06 -6.82
CA GLY A 35 -6.37 2.19 -6.57
C GLY A 35 -5.30 1.82 -5.56
N PHE A 36 -4.21 2.58 -5.55
CA PHE A 36 -3.09 2.39 -4.63
C PHE A 36 -2.74 3.71 -3.95
N VAL A 37 -2.39 3.62 -2.67
CA VAL A 37 -1.90 4.74 -1.86
C VAL A 37 -0.61 4.28 -1.20
N ASN A 38 0.49 4.97 -1.48
CA ASN A 38 1.75 4.72 -0.79
C ASN A 38 1.89 5.70 0.38
N PRO A 39 1.94 5.24 1.65
CA PRO A 39 2.13 6.14 2.79
C PRO A 39 3.37 7.02 2.66
N ARG A 40 4.41 6.56 1.94
CA ARG A 40 5.61 7.35 1.66
C ARG A 40 5.31 8.65 0.93
N ASP A 41 4.19 8.78 0.22
CA ASP A 41 3.82 10.02 -0.50
C ASP A 41 3.34 11.13 0.46
N PHE A 42 3.07 10.80 1.72
CA PHE A 42 2.51 11.72 2.72
C PHE A 42 3.54 12.12 3.79
N THR A 43 4.71 11.47 3.80
CA THR A 43 5.82 11.75 4.72
C THR A 43 6.42 13.13 4.49
N THR A 44 6.84 13.78 5.57
CA THR A 44 7.47 15.11 5.52
C THR A 44 9.00 15.09 5.59
N ASP A 45 9.59 13.95 5.95
CA ASP A 45 11.04 13.81 6.08
C ASP A 45 11.72 13.47 4.74
N ARG A 46 13.02 13.79 4.64
CA ARG A 46 13.83 13.57 3.43
C ARG A 46 13.88 12.10 2.99
N HIS A 47 13.84 11.16 3.93
CA HIS A 47 14.01 9.74 3.67
C HIS A 47 12.68 9.01 3.44
N ARG A 48 11.56 9.71 3.60
CA ARG A 48 10.20 9.18 3.43
C ARG A 48 9.96 7.98 4.33
N SER A 49 10.29 8.15 5.60
CA SER A 49 10.21 7.13 6.64
C SER A 49 8.77 6.92 7.09
N VAL A 50 8.34 5.66 7.12
CA VAL A 50 6.95 5.26 7.40
C VAL A 50 6.83 4.40 8.67
N ASP A 51 7.94 4.18 9.35
CA ASP A 51 8.07 3.39 10.56
C ASP A 51 8.76 4.18 11.67
N ASP A 52 8.57 3.75 12.91
CA ASP A 52 9.16 4.34 14.11
C ASP A 52 9.43 3.27 15.17
N THR A 53 10.21 3.65 16.18
CA THR A 53 10.59 2.78 17.30
C THR A 53 9.36 2.50 18.18
N PRO A 54 9.10 1.25 18.56
CA PRO A 54 8.00 0.93 19.47
C PRO A 54 8.21 1.56 20.86
N TYR A 55 7.14 2.13 21.42
CA TYR A 55 7.12 2.52 22.83
C TYR A 55 7.36 1.30 23.73
N GLY A 56 8.19 1.46 24.76
CA GLY A 56 8.63 0.35 25.62
C GLY A 56 9.85 -0.42 25.09
N GLY A 57 10.35 -0.08 23.90
CA GLY A 57 11.51 -0.72 23.29
C GLY A 57 11.22 -2.14 22.75
N GLY A 58 12.28 -2.85 22.38
CA GLY A 58 12.22 -4.17 21.77
C GLY A 58 12.74 -4.18 20.32
N PRO A 59 12.91 -5.37 19.73
CA PRO A 59 13.39 -5.49 18.35
C PRO A 59 12.31 -5.08 17.35
N GLY A 60 12.75 -4.53 16.21
CA GLY A 60 11.87 -4.17 15.09
C GLY A 60 11.28 -2.77 15.19
N MET A 61 10.35 -2.47 14.28
CA MET A 61 9.75 -1.15 14.07
C MET A 61 8.24 -1.28 13.93
N VAL A 62 7.51 -0.20 14.20
CA VAL A 62 6.06 -0.09 13.99
C VAL A 62 5.75 0.92 12.91
N MET A 63 4.68 0.74 12.14
CA MET A 63 4.24 1.78 11.19
C MET A 63 3.86 3.06 11.94
N LYS A 64 4.32 4.20 11.45
CA LYS A 64 3.93 5.52 11.98
C LYS A 64 2.42 5.74 11.81
N CYS A 65 1.83 6.43 12.78
CA CYS A 65 0.40 6.79 12.72
C CYS A 65 0.14 7.86 11.64
N GLU A 66 0.96 8.92 11.63
CA GLU A 66 1.03 9.90 10.55
C GLU A 66 2.24 9.54 9.66
N PRO A 67 2.06 9.29 8.36
CA PRO A 67 3.18 9.03 7.47
C PRO A 67 4.07 10.26 7.36
#